data_AF-A0A8T4CI24-F1
#
_entry.id   AF-A0A8T4CI24-F1
#
_cell.length_a   1.000
_cell.length_b   1.000
_cell.length_c   1.000
_cell.angle_alpha   90.00
_cell.angle_beta   90.00
_cell.angle_gamma   90.00
#
_symmetry.space_group_name_H-M   'P 1'
#
loop_
_entity.id
_entity.type
_entity.pdbx_description
1 polymer ?
#
loop_
_entity_poly.entity_id
_entity_poly.type
_entity_poly.pdbx_seq_one_letter_code
_entity_poly.pdbx_strand_id
1 'polypeptide(L)'
;MGLAYLVFWLMPFTIDTYLEDNRWAHNWAFSVIILTVGAAWYRKSALSRSIAVVQSVMLPITASGSFDTLHCSFVTVAIAVAWGLVVAVERARKKPFLQDWMEKRSWNWANMHSMILCWLLLAHMSFVFLITRVPQEAGLSGASTRLGFLTNLPPEAGDFATWFFNIALLVWAMLAIGEQFRMGYNPQNKPWPRWSFWWVFVCMVAGTAGMGLNGLLH
;
A
#
# COMPACT_ATOMS: atom_id res chain seq x y z
N MET A 1 -3.31 5.34 -7.31
CA MET A 1 -3.77 4.06 -6.75
C MET A 1 -4.46 4.26 -5.42
N GLY A 2 -3.74 4.55 -4.31
CA GLY A 2 -4.35 4.71 -2.99
C GLY A 2 -5.54 5.67 -2.92
N LEU A 3 -5.46 6.84 -3.57
CA LEU A 3 -6.59 7.78 -3.64
C LEU A 3 -7.81 7.19 -4.36
N ALA A 4 -7.61 6.50 -5.48
CA ALA A 4 -8.71 5.88 -6.23
C ALA A 4 -9.36 4.76 -5.41
N TYR A 5 -8.56 4.01 -4.66
CA TYR A 5 -9.05 2.96 -3.77
C TYR A 5 -9.84 3.55 -2.58
N LEU A 6 -9.36 4.63 -1.95
CA LEU A 6 -10.14 5.38 -0.96
C LEU A 6 -11.48 5.84 -1.52
N VAL A 7 -11.48 6.45 -2.72
CA VAL A 7 -12.72 6.93 -3.36
C VAL A 7 -13.66 5.78 -3.66
N PHE A 8 -13.15 4.65 -4.19
CA PHE A 8 -13.95 3.46 -4.46
C PHE A 8 -14.68 2.98 -3.20
N TRP A 9 -13.97 2.92 -2.08
CA TRP A 9 -14.55 2.52 -0.80
C TRP A 9 -15.53 3.58 -0.25
N LEU A 10 -15.47 4.84 -0.64
CA LEU A 10 -16.48 5.84 -0.26
C LEU A 10 -17.77 5.81 -1.11
N MET A 11 -17.86 4.96 -2.14
CA MET A 11 -19.01 4.95 -3.04
C MET A 11 -20.24 4.28 -2.42
N PRO A 12 -21.48 4.66 -2.80
CA PRO A 12 -22.69 4.12 -2.19
C PRO A 12 -22.85 2.60 -2.25
N PHE A 13 -22.29 1.94 -3.29
CA PHE A 13 -22.40 0.50 -3.47
C PHE A 13 -21.56 -0.32 -2.46
N THR A 14 -20.67 0.31 -1.68
CA THR A 14 -19.88 -0.38 -0.64
C THR A 14 -20.54 -0.32 0.73
N ILE A 15 -21.68 0.38 0.87
CA ILE A 15 -22.36 0.57 2.16
C ILE A 15 -22.80 -0.77 2.76
N ASP A 16 -23.34 -1.68 1.96
CA ASP A 16 -23.78 -2.99 2.44
C ASP A 16 -22.62 -3.78 3.03
N THR A 17 -21.45 -3.75 2.37
CA THR A 17 -20.21 -4.34 2.88
C THR A 17 -19.81 -3.80 4.25
N TYR A 18 -20.08 -2.51 4.51
CA TYR A 18 -19.78 -1.89 5.81
C TYR A 18 -20.65 -2.36 6.95
N LEU A 19 -21.90 -2.69 6.65
CA LEU A 19 -22.88 -3.12 7.65
C LEU A 19 -22.76 -4.62 7.95
N GLU A 20 -22.31 -5.41 6.97
CA GLU A 20 -22.28 -6.87 7.07
C GLU A 20 -20.99 -7.42 7.67
N ASP A 21 -19.83 -6.81 7.38
CA ASP A 21 -18.54 -7.40 7.74
C ASP A 21 -17.41 -6.38 7.97
N ASN A 22 -17.15 -6.04 9.24
CA ASN A 22 -16.10 -5.12 9.68
C ASN A 22 -14.68 -5.42 9.15
N ARG A 23 -14.43 -6.63 8.62
CA ARG A 23 -13.15 -6.97 8.02
C ARG A 23 -12.82 -6.07 6.83
N TRP A 24 -13.78 -5.36 6.21
CA TRP A 24 -13.57 -4.36 5.15
C TRP A 24 -12.48 -3.32 5.47
N ALA A 25 -12.23 -3.05 6.75
CA ALA A 25 -11.31 -2.03 7.22
C ALA A 25 -9.89 -2.17 6.65
N HIS A 26 -9.43 -3.40 6.35
CA HIS A 26 -8.11 -3.60 5.74
C HIS A 26 -7.92 -2.82 4.43
N ASN A 27 -8.99 -2.63 3.64
CA ASN A 27 -8.93 -1.87 2.40
C ASN A 27 -8.63 -0.40 2.65
N TRP A 28 -9.15 0.17 3.74
CA TRP A 28 -8.84 1.54 4.14
C TRP A 28 -7.37 1.67 4.54
N ALA A 29 -6.89 0.75 5.37
CA ALA A 29 -5.47 0.69 5.74
C ALA A 29 -4.57 0.64 4.49
N PHE A 30 -4.84 -0.27 3.54
CA PHE A 30 -4.08 -0.38 2.29
C PHE A 30 -4.08 0.92 1.49
N SER A 31 -5.26 1.54 1.35
CA SER A 31 -5.41 2.77 0.57
C SER A 31 -4.62 3.93 1.17
N VAL A 32 -4.71 4.11 2.49
CA VAL A 32 -3.97 5.14 3.24
C VAL A 32 -2.48 4.89 3.15
N ILE A 33 -2.02 3.65 3.31
CA ILE A 33 -0.59 3.30 3.20
C ILE A 33 -0.06 3.64 1.79
N ILE A 34 -0.72 3.17 0.74
CA ILE A 34 -0.30 3.42 -0.66
C ILE A 34 -0.29 4.93 -0.95
N LEU A 35 -1.29 5.67 -0.45
CA LEU A 35 -1.38 7.12 -0.62
C LEU A 35 -0.22 7.84 0.08
N THR A 36 0.02 7.56 1.36
CA THR A 36 1.10 8.18 2.14
C THR A 36 2.47 7.89 1.55
N VAL A 37 2.73 6.64 1.16
CA VAL A 37 4.00 6.25 0.53
C VAL A 37 4.17 6.95 -0.82
N GLY A 38 3.13 6.99 -1.65
CA GLY A 38 3.15 7.72 -2.93
C GLY A 38 3.39 9.22 -2.74
N ALA A 39 2.76 9.84 -1.74
CA ALA A 39 2.95 11.25 -1.45
C ALA A 39 4.37 11.54 -0.89
N ALA A 40 4.94 10.63 -0.10
CA ALA A 40 6.30 10.73 0.44
C ALA A 40 7.39 10.68 -0.64
N TRP A 41 7.10 10.17 -1.84
CA TRP A 41 7.99 10.30 -2.99
C TRP A 41 8.27 11.77 -3.33
N TYR A 42 7.22 12.59 -3.41
CA TYR A 42 7.30 14.00 -3.79
C TYR A 42 7.98 14.84 -2.71
N ARG A 43 7.88 14.43 -1.44
CA ARG A 43 8.59 15.08 -0.34
C ARG A 43 9.96 14.44 -0.13
N LYS A 44 11.01 15.09 -0.65
CA LYS A 44 12.42 14.70 -0.46
C LYS A 44 12.91 15.06 0.94
N SER A 45 12.37 14.40 1.95
CA SER A 45 12.84 14.50 3.32
C SER A 45 13.11 13.11 3.86
N ALA A 46 14.31 12.92 4.44
CA ALA A 46 14.68 11.66 5.08
C ALA A 46 13.67 11.29 6.18
N LEU A 47 13.24 12.26 6.99
CA LEU A 47 12.24 12.02 8.04
C LEU A 47 10.88 11.63 7.46
N SER A 48 10.39 12.37 6.47
CA SER A 48 9.15 12.03 5.76
C SER A 48 9.16 10.60 5.22
N ARG A 49 10.29 10.18 4.65
CA ARG A 49 10.43 8.84 4.04
C ARG A 49 10.65 7.74 5.05
N SER A 50 11.32 8.01 6.17
CA SER A 50 11.38 7.06 7.29
C SER A 50 9.99 6.78 7.86
N ILE A 51 9.15 7.81 8.01
CA ILE A 51 7.75 7.62 8.41
C ILE A 51 6.98 6.83 7.35
N ALA A 52 7.22 7.08 6.06
CA ALA A 52 6.62 6.29 4.99
C ALA A 52 7.08 4.81 5.01
N VAL A 53 8.32 4.51 5.41
CA VAL A 53 8.77 3.13 5.63
C VAL A 53 7.96 2.48 6.75
N VAL A 54 7.82 3.14 7.90
CA VAL A 54 6.98 2.66 9.01
C VAL A 54 5.54 2.43 8.54
N GLN A 55 4.99 3.35 7.76
CA GLN A 55 3.66 3.20 7.16
C GLN A 55 3.59 1.99 6.23
N SER A 56 4.60 1.76 5.39
CA SER A 56 4.63 0.62 4.47
C SER A 56 4.76 -0.73 5.17
N VAL A 57 5.36 -0.80 6.37
CA VAL A 57 5.40 -2.01 7.21
C VAL A 57 4.00 -2.42 7.66
N MET A 58 3.08 -1.48 7.84
CA MET A 58 1.70 -1.81 8.20
C MET A 58 0.97 -2.57 7.09
N LEU A 59 1.44 -2.53 5.83
CA LEU A 59 0.80 -3.22 4.73
C LEU A 59 0.86 -4.75 4.89
N PRO A 60 2.04 -5.41 5.00
CA PRO A 60 2.09 -6.84 5.23
C PRO A 60 1.49 -7.25 6.59
N ILE A 61 1.58 -6.41 7.63
CA ILE A 61 0.94 -6.68 8.93
C ILE A 61 -0.59 -6.75 8.80
N THR A 62 -1.17 -5.81 8.06
CA THR A 62 -2.63 -5.81 7.82
C THR A 62 -3.00 -6.96 6.90
N ALA A 63 -2.22 -7.19 5.84
CA ALA A 63 -2.47 -8.23 4.84
C ALA A 63 -2.27 -9.66 5.36
N SER A 64 -1.56 -9.86 6.48
CA SER A 64 -1.43 -11.19 7.08
C SER A 64 -2.66 -11.62 7.87
N GLY A 65 -3.54 -10.67 8.23
CA GLY A 65 -4.71 -10.91 9.08
C GLY A 65 -4.35 -11.34 10.50
N SER A 66 -3.11 -11.09 10.93
CA SER A 66 -2.65 -11.42 12.29
C SER A 66 -3.25 -10.51 13.37
N PHE A 67 -3.76 -9.34 12.97
CA PHE A 67 -4.35 -8.34 13.85
C PHE A 67 -5.70 -7.91 13.32
N ASP A 68 -6.55 -7.40 14.22
CA ASP A 68 -7.83 -6.81 13.86
C ASP A 68 -7.63 -5.62 12.89
N THR A 69 -8.38 -5.65 11.79
CA THR A 69 -8.17 -4.74 10.67
C THR A 69 -8.69 -3.33 10.92
N LEU A 70 -9.63 -3.15 11.84
CA LEU A 70 -10.03 -1.81 12.31
C LEU A 70 -8.89 -1.17 13.13
N HIS A 71 -8.25 -1.92 14.04
CA HIS A 71 -7.10 -1.42 14.78
C HIS A 71 -5.94 -1.06 13.84
N CYS A 72 -5.62 -1.91 12.85
CA CYS A 72 -4.63 -1.58 11.83
C CYS A 72 -4.98 -0.31 11.06
N SER A 73 -6.27 -0.10 10.75
CA SER A 73 -6.74 1.10 10.06
C SER A 73 -6.55 2.37 10.90
N PHE A 74 -6.87 2.33 12.20
CA PHE A 74 -6.62 3.47 13.08
C PHE A 74 -5.13 3.79 13.22
N VAL A 75 -4.28 2.77 13.36
CA VAL A 75 -2.82 2.95 13.43
C VAL A 75 -2.28 3.57 12.15
N THR A 76 -2.70 3.07 10.98
CA THR A 76 -2.25 3.60 9.68
C THR A 76 -2.72 5.03 9.43
N VAL A 77 -3.93 5.40 9.86
CA VAL A 77 -4.40 6.79 9.83
C VAL A 77 -3.57 7.67 10.77
N ALA A 78 -3.30 7.21 12.00
CA ALA A 78 -2.48 7.96 12.96
C ALA A 78 -1.07 8.25 12.42
N ILE A 79 -0.42 7.25 11.81
CA ILE A 79 0.90 7.42 11.16
C ILE A 79 0.79 8.37 9.96
N ALA A 80 -0.26 8.27 9.15
CA ALA A 80 -0.49 9.18 8.02
C ALA A 80 -0.70 10.65 8.48
N VAL A 81 -1.41 10.87 9.58
CA VAL A 81 -1.56 12.19 10.21
C VAL A 81 -0.22 12.70 10.70
N ALA A 82 0.57 11.88 11.41
CA ALA A 82 1.91 12.25 11.86
C ALA A 82 2.83 12.63 10.68
N TRP A 83 2.79 11.85 9.60
CA TRP A 83 3.48 12.18 8.35
C TRP A 83 3.02 13.55 7.79
N GLY A 84 1.71 13.78 7.72
CA GLY A 84 1.14 15.04 7.23
C GLY A 84 1.59 16.25 8.04
N LEU A 85 1.63 16.12 9.36
CA LEU A 85 2.14 17.16 10.27
C LEU A 85 3.62 17.46 10.00
N VAL A 86 4.46 16.43 9.86
CA VAL A 86 5.88 16.62 9.51
C VAL A 86 6.02 17.36 8.18
N VAL A 87 5.28 16.96 7.16
CA VAL A 87 5.32 17.63 5.84
C VAL A 87 4.86 19.09 5.95
N ALA A 88 3.79 19.37 6.70
CA ALA A 88 3.28 20.71 6.90
C ALA A 88 4.32 21.61 7.59
N VAL A 89 4.93 21.14 8.67
CA VAL A 89 5.95 21.88 9.40
C VAL A 89 7.19 22.12 8.53
N GLU A 90 7.68 21.10 7.81
CA GLU A 90 8.84 21.32 6.94
C GLU A 90 8.54 22.20 5.72
N ARG A 91 7.28 22.26 5.26
CA ARG A 91 6.84 23.22 4.23
C ARG A 91 6.87 24.64 4.79
N ALA A 92 6.32 24.85 6.00
CA ALA A 92 6.36 26.15 6.68
C ALA A 92 7.81 26.63 6.91
N ARG A 93 8.71 25.71 7.28
CA ARG A 93 10.15 26.00 7.44
C ARG A 93 10.91 26.22 6.12
N LYS A 94 10.30 25.91 4.97
CA LYS A 94 10.94 25.90 3.64
C LYS A 94 12.20 25.00 3.57
N LYS A 95 12.38 24.10 4.55
CA LYS A 95 13.59 23.28 4.72
C LYS A 95 13.26 21.98 5.47
N PRO A 96 13.75 20.82 5.03
CA PRO A 96 13.61 19.55 5.75
C PRO A 96 14.32 19.52 7.11
N PHE A 97 13.80 18.75 8.07
CA PHE A 97 14.34 18.70 9.44
C PHE A 97 15.80 18.26 9.50
N LEU A 98 16.13 17.15 8.84
CA LEU A 98 17.41 16.48 8.97
C LEU A 98 18.47 16.97 7.97
N GLN A 99 18.15 17.97 7.15
CA GLN A 99 19.05 18.39 6.07
C GLN A 99 20.37 18.95 6.58
N ASP A 100 20.36 19.68 7.71
CA ASP A 100 21.58 20.26 8.31
C ASP A 100 22.41 19.27 9.10
N TRP A 101 21.78 18.18 9.53
CA TRP A 101 22.37 17.20 10.43
C TRP A 101 23.04 16.05 9.67
N MET A 102 22.75 15.91 8.39
CA MET A 102 23.20 14.79 7.57
C MET A 102 24.16 15.25 6.48
N GLU A 103 25.25 14.51 6.32
CA GLU A 103 26.10 14.65 5.13
C GLU A 103 25.30 14.35 3.85
N LYS A 104 25.69 15.00 2.74
CA LYS A 104 25.04 14.85 1.42
C LYS A 104 24.93 13.39 0.98
N ARG A 105 25.95 12.57 1.28
CA ARG A 105 25.95 11.13 0.96
C ARG A 105 24.87 10.39 1.74
N SER A 106 24.83 10.56 3.06
CA SER A 106 23.85 9.94 3.95
C SER A 106 22.43 10.40 3.64
N TRP A 107 22.27 11.69 3.33
CA TRP A 107 21.00 12.26 2.90
C TRP A 107 20.47 11.58 1.63
N ASN A 108 21.30 11.45 0.60
CA ASN A 108 20.95 10.80 -0.65
C ASN A 108 20.68 9.30 -0.46
N TRP A 109 21.51 8.64 0.35
CA TRP A 109 21.36 7.23 0.68
C TRP A 109 20.00 6.98 1.37
N ALA A 110 19.68 7.72 2.43
CA ALA A 110 18.42 7.56 3.16
C ALA A 110 17.22 7.83 2.25
N ASN A 111 17.25 8.94 1.51
CA ASN A 111 16.18 9.29 0.59
C ASN A 111 15.93 8.22 -0.50
N MET A 112 16.99 7.60 -1.02
CA MET A 112 16.87 6.57 -2.04
C MET A 112 16.41 5.23 -1.45
N HIS A 113 17.10 4.74 -0.41
CA HIS A 113 16.85 3.41 0.15
C HIS A 113 15.52 3.33 0.89
N SER A 114 15.09 4.39 1.58
CA SER A 114 13.78 4.39 2.23
C SER A 114 12.65 4.19 1.21
N MET A 115 12.71 4.81 0.02
CA MET A 115 11.69 4.57 -1.00
C MET A 115 11.77 3.18 -1.61
N ILE A 116 12.97 2.62 -1.81
CA ILE A 116 13.13 1.22 -2.28
C ILE A 116 12.49 0.26 -1.27
N LEU A 117 12.76 0.46 0.03
CA LEU A 117 12.16 -0.32 1.10
C LEU A 117 10.65 -0.20 1.10
N CYS A 118 10.10 1.00 0.92
CA CYS A 118 8.65 1.17 0.77
C CYS A 118 8.09 0.34 -0.39
N TRP A 119 8.73 0.35 -1.56
CA TRP A 119 8.27 -0.44 -2.73
C TRP A 119 8.35 -1.94 -2.49
N LEU A 120 9.41 -2.42 -1.85
CA LEU A 120 9.54 -3.81 -1.45
C LEU A 120 8.46 -4.22 -0.45
N LEU A 121 8.16 -3.37 0.53
CA LEU A 121 7.11 -3.62 1.52
C LEU A 121 5.70 -3.56 0.90
N LEU A 122 5.47 -2.69 -0.09
CA LEU A 122 4.23 -2.73 -0.86
C LEU A 122 4.10 -4.04 -1.65
N ALA A 123 5.17 -4.50 -2.30
CA ALA A 123 5.20 -5.78 -3.01
C ALA A 123 5.03 -6.99 -2.07
N HIS A 124 5.48 -6.85 -0.82
CA HIS A 124 5.40 -7.92 0.18
C HIS A 124 3.95 -8.36 0.45
N MET A 125 2.97 -7.45 0.38
CA MET A 125 1.55 -7.82 0.48
C MET A 125 1.16 -8.88 -0.56
N SER A 126 1.61 -8.74 -1.81
CA SER A 126 1.32 -9.72 -2.86
C SER A 126 1.94 -11.08 -2.55
N PHE A 127 3.14 -11.12 -1.97
CA PHE A 127 3.75 -12.38 -1.55
C PHE A 127 3.01 -13.01 -0.37
N VAL A 128 2.59 -12.22 0.63
CA VAL A 128 1.74 -12.69 1.73
C VAL A 128 0.44 -13.29 1.18
N PHE A 129 -0.23 -12.58 0.25
CA PHE A 129 -1.45 -13.11 -0.35
C PHE A 129 -1.23 -14.44 -1.08
N LEU A 130 -0.31 -14.47 -2.04
CA LEU A 130 -0.12 -15.60 -2.96
C LEU A 130 0.50 -16.83 -2.30
N ILE A 131 1.45 -16.64 -1.36
CA ILE A 131 2.25 -17.73 -0.79
C ILE A 131 1.68 -18.22 0.53
N THR A 132 1.14 -17.33 1.37
CA THR A 132 0.65 -17.72 2.69
C THR A 132 -0.87 -17.76 2.76
N ARG A 133 -1.58 -16.72 2.34
CA ARG A 133 -3.04 -16.68 2.50
C ARG A 133 -3.76 -17.68 1.61
N VAL A 134 -3.58 -17.63 0.29
CA VAL A 134 -4.31 -18.50 -0.65
C VAL A 134 -4.24 -20.00 -0.26
N PRO A 135 -3.05 -20.57 0.03
CA PRO A 135 -2.98 -21.99 0.43
C PRO A 135 -3.67 -22.28 1.78
N GLN A 136 -3.64 -21.34 2.72
CA GLN A 136 -4.26 -21.52 4.04
C GLN A 136 -5.78 -21.30 4.01
N GLU A 137 -6.29 -20.40 3.16
CA GLU A 137 -7.72 -20.16 3.00
C GLU A 137 -8.46 -21.43 2.55
N ALA A 138 -7.85 -22.22 1.67
CA ALA A 138 -8.43 -23.48 1.21
C ALA A 138 -8.69 -24.46 2.37
N GLY A 139 -7.80 -24.50 3.36
CA GLY A 139 -7.96 -25.35 4.56
C GLY A 139 -8.92 -24.77 5.60
N LEU A 140 -8.95 -23.45 5.76
CA LEU A 140 -9.75 -22.78 6.78
C LEU A 140 -11.21 -22.58 6.37
N SER A 141 -11.46 -22.21 5.10
CA SER A 141 -12.80 -21.92 4.57
C SER A 141 -13.73 -23.13 4.58
N GLY A 142 -13.20 -24.35 4.46
CA GLY A 142 -13.97 -25.59 4.62
C GLY A 142 -14.43 -25.86 6.06
N ALA A 143 -13.82 -25.21 7.06
CA ALA A 143 -14.15 -25.39 8.48
C ALA A 143 -14.99 -24.23 9.05
N SER A 144 -14.59 -22.98 8.79
CA SER A 144 -15.33 -21.78 9.20
C SER A 144 -14.72 -20.53 8.57
N THR A 145 -15.56 -19.52 8.30
CA THR A 145 -15.12 -18.21 7.81
C THR A 145 -14.56 -17.28 8.90
N ARG A 146 -14.41 -17.77 10.15
CA ARG A 146 -13.88 -17.03 11.30
C ARG A 146 -12.86 -17.84 12.11
N LEU A 147 -11.91 -18.48 11.43
CA LEU A 147 -10.80 -19.21 12.05
C LEU A 147 -9.44 -18.64 11.60
N GLY A 148 -8.48 -18.62 12.52
CA GLY A 148 -7.14 -18.11 12.24
C GLY A 148 -7.18 -16.65 11.77
N PHE A 149 -6.50 -16.34 10.66
CA PHE A 149 -6.50 -15.00 10.09
C PHE A 149 -7.85 -14.60 9.47
N LEU A 150 -8.73 -15.56 9.17
CA LEU A 150 -10.07 -15.26 8.64
C LEU A 150 -10.95 -14.54 9.66
N THR A 151 -10.58 -14.55 10.95
CA THR A 151 -11.21 -13.70 11.96
C THR A 151 -11.08 -12.22 11.62
N ASN A 152 -9.97 -11.83 10.98
CA ASN A 152 -9.62 -10.43 10.72
C ASN A 152 -9.71 -10.05 9.24
N LEU A 153 -9.58 -11.01 8.32
CA LEU A 153 -9.67 -10.81 6.86
C LEU A 153 -10.73 -11.69 6.22
N PRO A 154 -11.45 -11.22 5.19
CA PRO A 154 -12.38 -12.05 4.45
C PRO A 154 -11.61 -13.09 3.61
N PRO A 155 -12.22 -14.23 3.28
CA PRO A 155 -11.68 -15.15 2.29
C PRO A 155 -11.67 -14.48 0.90
N GLU A 156 -10.55 -14.53 0.20
CA GLU A 156 -10.30 -13.85 -1.07
C GLU A 156 -9.70 -14.80 -2.13
N ALA A 157 -9.49 -16.08 -1.82
CA ALA A 157 -8.92 -17.05 -2.75
C ALA A 157 -9.78 -17.25 -4.02
N GLY A 158 -11.09 -17.08 -3.91
CA GLY A 158 -12.03 -17.10 -5.05
C GLY A 158 -12.22 -15.75 -5.75
N ASP A 159 -11.65 -14.66 -5.23
CA ASP A 159 -11.86 -13.32 -5.76
C ASP A 159 -10.81 -12.98 -6.83
N PHE A 160 -11.21 -13.07 -8.11
CA PHE A 160 -10.32 -12.74 -9.23
C PHE A 160 -9.76 -11.32 -9.16
N ALA A 161 -10.51 -10.34 -8.63
CA ALA A 161 -10.03 -8.96 -8.50
C ALA A 161 -8.79 -8.89 -7.60
N THR A 162 -8.82 -9.61 -6.48
CA THR A 162 -7.70 -9.69 -5.54
C THR A 162 -6.48 -10.35 -6.18
N TRP A 163 -6.65 -11.43 -6.95
CA TRP A 163 -5.55 -12.05 -7.69
C TRP A 163 -4.90 -11.10 -8.70
N PHE A 164 -5.70 -10.48 -9.56
CA PHE A 164 -5.21 -9.56 -10.58
C PHE A 164 -4.49 -8.36 -9.95
N PHE A 165 -5.05 -7.80 -8.88
CA PHE A 165 -4.42 -6.70 -8.16
C PHE A 165 -3.05 -7.09 -7.59
N ASN A 166 -2.94 -8.23 -6.90
CA ASN A 166 -1.69 -8.65 -6.29
C ASN A 166 -0.60 -8.96 -7.33
N ILE A 167 -0.94 -9.61 -8.45
CA ILE A 167 0.00 -9.86 -9.56
C ILE A 167 0.45 -8.53 -10.19
N ALA A 168 -0.50 -7.63 -10.49
CA ALA A 168 -0.19 -6.35 -11.09
C ALA A 168 0.68 -5.48 -10.15
N LEU A 169 0.47 -5.55 -8.83
CA LEU A 169 1.27 -4.86 -7.83
C LEU A 169 2.72 -5.37 -7.76
N LEU A 170 2.96 -6.67 -7.94
CA LEU A 170 4.32 -7.22 -8.05
C LEU A 170 5.06 -6.64 -9.26
N VAL A 171 4.40 -6.65 -10.42
CA VAL A 171 4.98 -6.08 -11.64
C VAL A 171 5.23 -4.59 -11.48
N TRP A 172 4.28 -3.87 -10.89
CA TRP A 172 4.42 -2.46 -10.58
C TRP A 172 5.66 -2.18 -9.71
N ALA A 173 5.85 -2.95 -8.63
CA ALA A 173 6.98 -2.76 -7.73
C ALA A 173 8.32 -3.05 -8.41
N MET A 174 8.39 -4.09 -9.26
CA MET A 174 9.58 -4.38 -10.07
C MET A 174 9.92 -3.20 -11.01
N LEU A 175 8.91 -2.63 -11.67
CA LEU A 175 9.09 -1.44 -12.52
C LEU A 175 9.56 -0.23 -11.70
N ALA A 176 8.91 0.05 -10.56
CA ALA A 176 9.26 1.17 -9.70
C ALA A 176 10.70 1.07 -9.18
N ILE A 177 11.12 -0.12 -8.74
CA ILE A 177 12.48 -0.39 -8.28
C ILE A 177 13.48 -0.26 -9.43
N GLY A 178 13.20 -0.87 -10.59
CA GLY A 178 14.06 -0.82 -11.77
C GLY A 178 14.27 0.61 -12.28
N GLU A 179 13.20 1.41 -12.34
CA GLU A 179 13.30 2.82 -12.71
C GLU A 179 14.08 3.64 -11.67
N GLN A 180 13.90 3.34 -10.38
CA GLN A 180 14.61 4.03 -9.31
C GLN A 180 16.13 3.78 -9.34
N PHE A 181 16.57 2.53 -9.60
CA PHE A 181 17.99 2.20 -9.76
C PHE A 181 18.59 2.76 -11.06
N ARG A 182 17.90 2.62 -12.19
CA ARG A 182 18.45 3.01 -13.50
C ARG A 182 18.63 4.52 -13.65
N MET A 183 17.70 5.32 -13.10
CA MET A 183 17.60 6.73 -13.46
C MET A 183 17.97 7.69 -12.33
N GLY A 184 18.17 7.20 -11.09
CA GLY A 184 18.42 8.06 -9.95
C GLY A 184 17.35 9.15 -9.81
N TYR A 185 16.09 8.84 -10.18
CA TYR A 185 14.98 9.80 -10.27
C TYR A 185 14.84 10.68 -9.02
N ASN A 186 15.23 10.11 -7.89
CA ASN A 186 15.05 10.68 -6.59
C ASN A 186 16.10 11.75 -6.19
N PRO A 187 17.42 11.56 -6.38
CA PRO A 187 18.39 12.66 -6.22
C PRO A 187 18.30 13.75 -7.31
N GLN A 188 17.78 13.46 -8.51
CA GLN A 188 17.89 14.36 -9.68
C GLN A 188 16.68 15.30 -9.93
N ASN A 189 15.74 15.44 -8.99
CA ASN A 189 14.53 16.27 -9.17
C ASN A 189 13.69 15.94 -10.42
N LYS A 190 13.79 14.70 -10.91
CA LYS A 190 13.00 14.25 -12.03
C LYS A 190 11.57 13.88 -11.59
N PRO A 191 10.56 14.00 -12.48
CA PRO A 191 9.17 13.65 -12.18
C PRO A 191 9.02 12.15 -11.89
N TRP A 192 7.83 11.74 -11.43
CA TRP A 192 7.52 10.34 -11.12
C TRP A 192 7.91 9.38 -12.27
N PRO A 193 8.40 8.16 -11.98
CA PRO A 193 8.87 7.26 -13.03
C PRO A 193 7.76 6.86 -14.03
N ARG A 194 8.09 6.92 -15.33
CA ARG A 194 7.08 6.89 -16.41
C ARG A 194 6.36 5.56 -16.50
N TRP A 195 7.09 4.44 -16.47
CA TRP A 195 6.49 3.12 -16.70
C TRP A 195 5.65 2.66 -15.52
N SER A 196 6.17 2.82 -14.30
CA SER A 196 5.42 2.50 -13.07
C SER A 196 4.19 3.40 -12.89
N PHE A 197 4.20 4.65 -13.39
CA PHE A 197 2.99 5.48 -13.40
C PHE A 197 1.89 4.87 -14.28
N TRP A 198 2.20 4.57 -15.54
CA TRP A 198 1.20 4.03 -16.47
C TRP A 198 0.70 2.65 -16.04
N TRP A 199 1.57 1.87 -15.42
CA TRP A 199 1.21 0.56 -14.89
C TRP A 199 0.16 0.63 -13.77
N VAL A 200 0.04 1.74 -13.05
CA VAL A 200 -1.04 1.93 -12.06
C VAL A 200 -2.42 1.80 -12.71
N PHE A 201 -2.60 2.29 -13.94
CA PHE A 201 -3.87 2.14 -14.65
C PHE A 201 -4.12 0.68 -15.06
N VAL A 202 -3.06 -0.06 -15.41
CA VAL A 202 -3.17 -1.50 -15.66
C VAL A 202 -3.61 -2.22 -14.39
N CYS A 203 -3.04 -1.89 -13.22
CA CYS A 203 -3.49 -2.45 -11.94
C CYS A 203 -4.98 -2.17 -11.68
N MET A 204 -5.43 -0.93 -11.94
CA MET A 204 -6.83 -0.54 -11.74
C MET A 204 -7.76 -1.28 -12.68
N VAL A 205 -7.47 -1.29 -13.99
CA VAL A 205 -8.29 -1.96 -15.00
C VAL A 205 -8.34 -3.46 -14.75
N ALA A 206 -7.22 -4.08 -14.39
CA ALA A 206 -7.17 -5.51 -14.08
C ALA A 206 -8.02 -5.86 -12.85
N GLY A 207 -7.95 -5.04 -11.79
CA GLY A 207 -8.81 -5.20 -10.61
C GLY A 207 -10.30 -5.04 -10.94
N THR A 208 -10.67 -4.01 -11.71
CA THR A 208 -12.07 -3.81 -12.14
C THR A 208 -12.57 -4.92 -13.07
N ALA A 209 -11.74 -5.40 -14.00
CA ALA A 209 -12.07 -6.52 -14.85
C ALA A 209 -12.27 -7.81 -14.04
N GLY A 210 -11.43 -8.04 -13.03
CA GLY A 210 -11.60 -9.16 -12.09
C GLY A 210 -12.93 -9.10 -11.33
N MET A 211 -13.32 -7.92 -10.84
CA MET A 211 -14.63 -7.72 -10.19
C MET A 211 -15.79 -8.01 -11.15
N GLY A 212 -15.69 -7.55 -12.40
CA GLY A 212 -16.70 -7.83 -13.43
C GLY A 212 -16.83 -9.32 -13.76
N LEU A 213 -15.71 -10.05 -13.81
CA LEU A 213 -15.71 -11.50 -14.01
C LEU A 213 -16.32 -12.24 -12.81
N ASN A 214 -16.00 -11.86 -11.58
CA ASN A 214 -16.62 -12.44 -10.39
C ASN A 214 -18.15 -12.30 -10.43
N GLY A 215 -18.64 -11.11 -10.76
CA GLY A 215 -20.08 -10.85 -10.83
C GLY A 215 -20.81 -11.56 -11.97
N LEU A 216 -20.09 -12.11 -12.96
CA LEU A 216 -20.68 -12.94 -14.02
C LEU A 216 -20.69 -14.44 -13.66
N LEU A 217 -19.83 -14.86 -12.74
CA LEU A 217 -19.65 -16.26 -12.34
C LEU A 217 -20.47 -16.65 -11.10
N HIS A 218 -21.08 -15.66 -10.42
CA HIS A 218 -21.95 -15.80 -9.25
C HIS A 218 -23.35 -15.29 -9.55
#